data_AF-A0A952USV9-F1
#
_entry.id   AF-A0A952USV9-F1
#
_cell.length_a   1.000
_cell.length_b   1.000
_cell.length_c   1.000
_cell.angle_alpha   90.00
_cell.angle_beta   90.00
_cell.angle_gamma   90.00
#
_symmetry.space_group_name_H-M   'P 1'
#
loop_
_entity.id
_entity.type
_entity.pdbx_description
1 polymer ?
#
loop_
_entity_poly.entity_id
_entity_poly.type
_entity_poly.pdbx_seq_one_letter_code
_entity_poly.pdbx_strand_id
1 'polypeptide(L)'
;MLTPHGRSELGRTLLVAAGLYALLAAITWLTDEADASWSARAARIGALGPIAAASATALAVLGSSRRGETRALAALGLSARQIHVGACLAGWLTGALGLLLVLSPLSDASALFPHVARHGGWLLTEAGLTDPSGASWSVAQGLTPSAVRAAPSATPNPLIPSLLLLGPSALLLPPWVISHSATRRRVWGFACLALSAWLCLSLAHAVAAERLPSACLLLGVAPLVIDLLLTARAPREKSP
;
A
#
# COMPACT_ATOMS: atom_id res chain seq x y z
N MET A 1 12.43 -24.32 -10.35
CA MET A 1 13.88 -24.10 -10.17
C MET A 1 14.25 -22.76 -10.82
N LEU A 2 14.89 -21.84 -10.09
CA LEU A 2 15.33 -20.54 -10.62
C LEU A 2 16.54 -20.72 -11.54
N THR A 3 16.47 -20.15 -12.75
CA THR A 3 17.61 -20.09 -13.69
C THR A 3 18.73 -19.20 -13.12
N PRO A 4 19.99 -19.32 -13.60
CA PRO A 4 21.07 -18.43 -13.18
C PRO A 4 20.73 -16.94 -13.36
N HIS A 5 20.06 -16.61 -14.48
CA HIS A 5 19.55 -15.25 -14.72
C HIS A 5 18.54 -14.82 -13.65
N GLY A 6 17.55 -15.67 -13.35
CA GLY A 6 16.54 -15.37 -12.32
C GLY A 6 17.14 -15.16 -10.94
N ARG A 7 18.22 -15.87 -10.56
CA ARG A 7 18.93 -15.64 -9.30
C ARG A 7 19.63 -14.28 -9.27
N SER A 8 20.31 -13.92 -10.36
CA SER A 8 20.97 -12.61 -10.50
C SER A 8 19.96 -11.46 -10.48
N GLU A 9 18.83 -11.62 -11.18
CA GLU A 9 17.75 -10.62 -11.16
C GLU A 9 17.11 -10.49 -9.78
N LEU A 10 16.87 -11.59 -9.07
CA LEU A 10 16.39 -11.58 -7.69
C LEU A 10 17.32 -10.75 -6.78
N GLY A 11 18.64 -11.00 -6.81
CA GLY A 11 19.61 -10.25 -6.00
C GLY A 11 19.63 -8.77 -6.32
N ARG A 12 19.58 -8.40 -7.60
CA ARG A 12 19.50 -7.00 -8.05
C ARG A 12 18.22 -6.31 -7.57
N THR A 13 17.07 -6.97 -7.69
CA THR A 13 15.79 -6.43 -7.23
C THR A 13 15.76 -6.24 -5.72
N LEU A 14 16.31 -7.17 -4.94
CA LEU A 14 16.43 -7.02 -3.48
C LEU A 14 17.33 -5.84 -3.09
N LEU A 15 18.44 -5.64 -3.80
CA LEU A 15 19.33 -4.50 -3.56
C LEU A 15 18.64 -3.16 -3.84
N VAL A 16 17.89 -3.07 -4.94
CA VAL A 16 17.09 -1.87 -5.27
C VAL A 16 16.01 -1.66 -4.22
N ALA A 17 15.31 -2.72 -3.80
CA ALA A 17 14.30 -2.66 -2.76
C ALA A 17 14.87 -2.15 -1.42
N ALA A 18 16.03 -2.65 -1.00
CA ALA A 18 16.72 -2.19 0.19
C ALA A 18 17.07 -0.69 0.11
N GLY A 19 17.57 -0.22 -1.05
CA GLY A 19 17.82 1.19 -1.29
C GLY A 19 16.55 2.05 -1.22
N LEU A 20 15.42 1.58 -1.77
CA LEU A 20 14.14 2.27 -1.70
C LEU A 20 13.61 2.34 -0.25
N TYR A 21 13.69 1.25 0.52
CA TYR A 21 13.32 1.29 1.93
C TYR A 21 14.20 2.23 2.75
N ALA A 22 15.51 2.25 2.50
CA ALA A 22 16.42 3.18 3.15
C ALA A 22 16.04 4.64 2.84
N LEU A 23 15.69 4.94 1.59
CA LEU A 23 15.20 6.26 1.18
C LEU A 23 13.86 6.60 1.85
N LEU A 24 12.91 5.67 1.89
CA LEU A 24 11.62 5.87 2.55
C LEU A 24 11.78 6.10 4.05
N ALA A 25 12.69 5.36 4.70
CA ALA A 25 13.01 5.57 6.11
C ALA A 25 13.64 6.95 6.33
N ALA A 26 14.58 7.37 5.48
CA ALA A 26 15.19 8.68 5.54
C ALA A 26 14.16 9.81 5.37
N ILE A 27 13.28 9.72 4.35
CA ILE A 27 12.19 10.68 4.14
C ILE A 27 11.28 10.72 5.39
N THR A 28 10.87 9.57 5.90
CA THR A 28 10.00 9.49 7.09
C THR A 28 10.67 10.04 8.36
N TRP A 29 12.00 10.00 8.45
CA TRP A 29 12.74 10.64 9.53
C TRP A 29 12.90 12.14 9.36
N LEU A 30 13.11 12.60 8.12
CA LEU A 30 13.30 14.00 7.78
C LEU A 30 12.01 14.80 7.74
N THR A 31 10.86 14.16 7.48
CA THR A 31 9.55 14.80 7.60
C THR A 31 9.29 15.04 9.09
N ASP A 32 9.38 16.31 9.48
CA ASP A 32 9.30 16.76 10.87
C ASP A 32 7.85 16.69 11.38
N GLU A 33 7.42 15.48 11.72
CA GLU A 33 6.26 15.26 12.56
C GLU A 33 6.75 15.07 13.99
N ALA A 34 6.86 16.18 14.71
CA ALA A 34 7.38 16.23 16.08
C ALA A 34 6.69 15.22 17.02
N ASP A 35 5.40 14.94 16.78
CA ASP A 35 4.59 14.04 17.60
C ASP A 35 4.50 12.60 17.07
N ALA A 36 5.06 12.31 15.88
CA ALA A 36 4.97 10.97 15.30
C ALA A 36 5.93 10.00 16.00
N SER A 37 5.36 9.08 16.76
CA SER A 37 6.08 7.97 17.41
C SER A 37 6.85 7.11 16.41
N TRP A 38 7.90 6.44 16.88
CA TRP A 38 8.65 5.48 16.06
C TRP A 38 7.76 4.37 15.49
N SER A 39 6.79 3.88 16.26
CA SER A 39 5.87 2.83 15.83
C SER A 39 4.93 3.29 14.70
N ALA A 40 4.47 4.54 14.73
CA ALA A 40 3.69 5.14 13.65
C ALA A 40 4.53 5.31 12.37
N ARG A 41 5.78 5.75 12.50
CA ARG A 41 6.72 5.86 11.37
C ARG A 41 7.00 4.48 10.75
N ALA A 42 7.23 3.46 11.57
CA ALA A 42 7.45 2.08 11.12
C ALA A 42 6.22 1.52 10.36
N ALA A 43 5.01 1.79 10.85
CA ALA A 43 3.78 1.40 10.17
C ALA A 43 3.67 2.04 8.78
N ARG A 44 3.97 3.34 8.65
CA ARG A 44 3.93 4.05 7.36
C ARG A 44 4.97 3.53 6.38
N ILE A 45 6.20 3.29 6.84
CA ILE A 45 7.26 2.68 6.01
C ILE A 45 6.80 1.30 5.53
N GLY A 46 6.24 0.48 6.40
CA GLY A 46 5.71 -0.84 6.05
C GLY A 46 4.54 -0.77 5.06
N ALA A 47 3.65 0.20 5.20
CA ALA A 47 2.52 0.42 4.29
C ALA A 47 2.94 0.86 2.89
N LEU A 48 4.11 1.49 2.74
CA LEU A 48 4.72 1.79 1.44
C LEU A 48 5.42 0.59 0.81
N GLY A 49 5.52 -0.54 1.53
CA GLY A 49 6.19 -1.76 1.08
C GLY A 49 5.71 -2.31 -0.28
N PRO A 50 4.39 -2.42 -0.55
CA PRO A 50 3.89 -2.85 -1.86
C PRO A 50 4.36 -1.94 -3.01
N ILE A 51 4.44 -0.63 -2.77
CA ILE A 51 4.92 0.35 -3.76
C ILE A 51 6.43 0.18 -3.96
N ALA A 52 7.21 0.11 -2.88
CA ALA A 52 8.66 -0.13 -2.95
C ALA A 52 8.98 -1.44 -3.70
N ALA A 53 8.24 -2.52 -3.43
CA ALA A 53 8.34 -3.79 -4.14
C ALA A 53 8.04 -3.66 -5.64
N ALA A 54 6.96 -2.96 -5.99
CA ALA A 54 6.58 -2.73 -7.39
C ALA A 54 7.64 -1.90 -8.13
N SER A 55 8.12 -0.82 -7.50
CA SER A 55 9.17 0.06 -8.05
C SER A 55 10.50 -0.68 -8.22
N ALA A 56 10.93 -1.47 -7.23
CA ALA A 56 12.13 -2.28 -7.33
C ALA A 56 12.03 -3.29 -8.49
N THR A 57 10.89 -3.96 -8.62
CA THR A 57 10.60 -4.89 -9.72
C THR A 57 10.68 -4.15 -11.06
N ALA A 58 10.04 -2.98 -11.18
CA ALA A 58 10.04 -2.19 -12.40
C ALA A 58 11.45 -1.74 -12.80
N LEU A 59 12.24 -1.24 -11.86
CA LEU A 59 13.62 -0.81 -12.10
C LEU A 59 14.53 -1.97 -12.52
N ALA A 60 14.37 -3.15 -11.90
CA ALA A 60 15.11 -4.34 -12.27
C ALA A 60 14.77 -4.81 -13.70
N VAL A 61 13.48 -4.86 -14.05
CA VAL A 61 12.98 -5.21 -15.40
C VAL A 61 13.45 -4.21 -16.45
N LEU A 62 13.42 -2.90 -16.14
CA LEU A 62 13.93 -1.86 -17.03
C LEU A 62 15.45 -1.98 -17.21
N GLY A 63 16.18 -2.27 -16.14
CA GLY A 63 17.63 -2.49 -16.19
C GLY A 63 18.03 -3.69 -17.04
N SER A 64 17.37 -4.84 -16.86
CA SER A 64 17.63 -6.04 -17.69
C SER A 64 17.25 -5.82 -19.14
N SER A 65 16.17 -5.07 -19.41
CA SER A 65 15.74 -4.70 -20.76
C SER A 65 16.74 -3.78 -21.47
N ARG A 66 17.28 -2.78 -20.77
CA ARG A 66 18.29 -1.85 -21.32
C ARG A 66 19.61 -2.55 -21.66
N ARG A 67 19.98 -3.60 -20.92
CA ARG A 67 21.16 -4.43 -21.19
C ARG A 67 20.96 -5.45 -22.33
N GLY A 68 19.76 -5.55 -22.89
CA GLY A 68 19.44 -6.53 -23.93
C GLY A 68 19.30 -7.98 -23.42
N GLU A 69 19.39 -8.22 -22.11
CA GLU A 69 19.27 -9.55 -21.50
C GLU A 69 17.90 -10.18 -21.83
N THR A 70 16.83 -9.38 -21.78
CA THR A 70 15.46 -9.84 -22.03
C THR A 70 15.24 -10.24 -23.49
N ARG A 71 15.85 -9.52 -24.45
CA ARG A 71 15.78 -9.86 -25.88
C ARG A 71 16.53 -11.16 -26.17
N ALA A 72 17.71 -11.33 -25.59
CA ALA A 72 18.51 -12.55 -25.76
C ALA A 72 17.76 -13.79 -25.23
N LEU A 73 17.14 -13.68 -24.04
CA LEU A 73 16.37 -14.79 -23.46
C LEU A 73 15.06 -15.04 -24.22
N ALA A 74 14.41 -14.00 -24.73
CA ALA A 74 13.23 -14.16 -25.58
C ALA A 74 13.57 -14.87 -26.91
N ALA A 75 14.75 -14.60 -27.50
CA ALA A 75 15.24 -15.31 -28.69
C ALA A 75 15.47 -16.82 -28.44
N LEU A 76 15.72 -17.21 -27.18
CA LEU A 76 15.78 -18.62 -26.75
C LEU A 76 14.38 -19.22 -26.47
N GLY A 77 13.31 -18.49 -26.76
CA GLY A 77 11.92 -18.95 -26.59
C GLY A 77 11.37 -18.82 -25.17
N LEU A 78 12.08 -18.13 -24.26
CA LEU A 78 11.57 -17.90 -22.91
C LEU A 78 10.49 -16.82 -22.89
N SER A 79 9.40 -17.08 -22.17
CA SER A 79 8.34 -16.09 -21.96
C SER A 79 8.76 -15.00 -20.98
N ALA A 80 8.17 -13.80 -21.07
CA ALA A 80 8.45 -12.69 -20.16
C ALA A 80 8.29 -13.06 -18.67
N ARG A 81 7.31 -13.91 -18.34
CA ARG A 81 7.12 -14.42 -16.97
C ARG A 81 8.29 -15.29 -16.49
N GLN A 82 8.82 -16.14 -17.37
CA GLN A 82 9.98 -16.99 -17.03
C GLN A 82 11.25 -16.17 -16.90
N ILE A 83 11.41 -15.14 -17.74
CA ILE A 83 12.55 -14.22 -17.69
C ILE A 83 12.56 -13.48 -16.35
N HIS A 84 11.41 -12.91 -15.94
CA HIS A 84 11.31 -12.01 -14.80
C HIS A 84 10.86 -12.66 -13.48
N VAL A 85 10.88 -14.00 -13.40
CA VAL A 85 10.41 -14.71 -12.20
C VAL A 85 11.24 -14.34 -10.96
N GLY A 86 12.54 -14.05 -11.15
CA GLY A 86 13.44 -13.60 -10.08
C GLY A 86 13.04 -12.25 -9.50
N ALA A 87 12.77 -11.27 -10.37
CA ALA A 87 12.25 -9.97 -9.95
C ALA A 87 10.89 -10.08 -9.27
N CYS A 88 9.98 -10.93 -9.78
CA CYS A 88 8.66 -11.14 -9.18
C CYS A 88 8.77 -11.69 -7.75
N LEU A 89 9.61 -12.71 -7.54
CA LEU A 89 9.84 -13.31 -6.22
C LEU A 89 10.44 -12.29 -5.24
N ALA A 90 11.42 -11.51 -5.69
CA ALA A 90 11.99 -10.44 -4.88
C ALA A 90 10.92 -9.39 -4.51
N GLY A 91 10.07 -8.99 -5.44
CA GLY A 91 8.93 -8.10 -5.18
C GLY A 91 7.98 -8.66 -4.13
N TRP A 92 7.57 -9.93 -4.25
CA TRP A 92 6.71 -10.55 -3.23
C TRP A 92 7.38 -10.64 -1.85
N LEU A 93 8.65 -11.01 -1.77
CA LEU A 93 9.39 -11.03 -0.50
C LEU A 93 9.44 -9.63 0.12
N THR A 94 9.72 -8.62 -0.70
CA THR A 94 9.82 -7.22 -0.29
C THR A 94 8.48 -6.66 0.19
N GLY A 95 7.39 -6.99 -0.51
CA GLY A 95 6.03 -6.61 -0.11
C GLY A 95 5.57 -7.34 1.15
N ALA A 96 5.92 -8.63 1.28
CA ALA A 96 5.64 -9.42 2.48
C ALA A 96 6.39 -8.87 3.70
N LEU A 97 7.65 -8.46 3.54
CA LEU A 97 8.41 -7.81 4.62
C LEU A 97 7.76 -6.51 5.10
N GLY A 98 7.28 -5.67 4.17
CA GLY A 98 6.54 -4.46 4.52
C GLY A 98 5.24 -4.76 5.27
N LEU A 99 4.50 -5.77 4.82
CA LEU A 99 3.28 -6.23 5.49
C LEU A 99 3.59 -6.78 6.90
N LEU A 100 4.63 -7.60 7.04
CA LEU A 100 5.06 -8.14 8.34
C LEU A 100 5.48 -7.02 9.30
N LEU A 101 6.10 -5.96 8.79
CA LEU A 101 6.43 -4.79 9.59
C LEU A 101 5.16 -4.12 10.14
N VAL A 102 4.12 -3.93 9.32
CA VAL A 102 2.81 -3.37 9.74
C VAL A 102 2.05 -4.28 10.71
N LEU A 103 2.21 -5.59 10.58
CA LEU A 103 1.58 -6.56 11.48
C LEU A 103 2.38 -6.80 12.76
N SER A 104 3.59 -6.25 12.84
CA SER A 104 4.46 -6.45 13.99
C SER A 104 3.98 -5.63 15.19
N PRO A 105 4.20 -6.11 16.43
CA PRO A 105 3.92 -5.33 17.64
C PRO A 105 4.80 -4.09 17.79
N LEU A 106 5.81 -3.93 16.94
CA LEU A 106 6.69 -2.76 16.90
C LEU A 106 6.08 -1.59 16.12
N SER A 107 5.00 -1.84 15.38
CA SER A 107 4.33 -0.84 14.55
C SER A 107 2.94 -0.51 15.08
N ASP A 108 2.55 0.76 14.93
CA ASP A 108 1.20 1.21 15.25
C ASP A 108 0.39 1.36 13.95
N ALA A 109 -0.33 0.30 13.60
CA ALA A 109 -1.15 0.27 12.39
C ALA A 109 -2.32 1.26 12.43
N SER A 110 -2.70 1.79 13.61
CA SER A 110 -3.75 2.80 13.70
C SER A 110 -3.36 4.10 12.99
N ALA A 111 -2.06 4.41 12.93
CA ALA A 111 -1.50 5.57 12.24
C ALA A 111 -1.66 5.53 10.71
N LEU A 112 -2.12 4.41 10.13
CA LEU A 112 -2.41 4.27 8.71
C LEU A 112 -3.81 4.75 8.32
N PHE A 113 -4.71 4.84 9.29
CA PHE A 113 -6.08 5.26 9.07
C PHE A 113 -6.26 6.70 9.53
N PRO A 114 -6.98 7.53 8.76
CA PRO A 114 -7.28 8.88 9.20
C PRO A 114 -8.04 8.84 10.51
N HIS A 115 -7.64 9.68 11.46
CA HIS A 115 -8.44 9.95 12.65
C HIS A 115 -9.70 10.70 12.24
N VAL A 116 -10.77 9.96 11.98
CA VAL A 116 -12.09 10.54 11.80
C VAL A 116 -12.64 10.78 13.19
N ALA A 117 -12.58 12.02 13.67
CA ALA A 117 -13.31 12.44 14.85
C ALA A 117 -14.79 12.12 14.60
N ARG A 118 -15.28 11.07 15.27
CA ARG A 118 -16.71 10.73 15.26
C ARG A 118 -17.44 11.96 15.76
N HIS A 119 -18.43 12.39 14.98
CA HIS A 119 -19.10 13.68 15.07
C HIS A 119 -19.21 14.22 16.51
N GLY A 120 -18.59 15.38 16.73
CA GLY A 120 -18.91 16.37 17.76
C GLY A 120 -19.63 15.85 19.01
N GLY A 121 -18.94 15.02 19.79
CA GLY A 121 -19.32 14.81 21.18
C GLY A 121 -18.64 15.90 21.99
N TRP A 122 -19.36 16.99 22.30
CA TRP A 122 -18.86 17.95 23.27
C TRP A 122 -18.72 17.24 24.63
N LEU A 123 -17.48 17.18 25.14
CA LEU A 123 -17.18 16.68 26.46
C LEU A 123 -17.49 17.78 27.47
N LEU A 124 -18.49 17.55 28.33
CA LEU A 124 -18.75 18.43 29.46
C LEU A 124 -17.69 18.18 30.54
N THR A 125 -16.91 19.21 30.83
CA THR A 125 -15.94 19.27 31.93
C THR A 125 -16.46 20.25 32.99
N GLU A 126 -15.85 20.29 34.18
CA GLU A 126 -16.17 21.29 35.21
C GLU A 126 -15.99 22.75 34.71
N ALA A 127 -15.20 22.95 33.65
CA ALA A 127 -14.92 24.25 33.05
C ALA A 127 -15.78 24.59 31.81
N GLY A 128 -16.62 23.68 31.30
CA GLY A 128 -17.45 23.91 30.11
C GLY A 128 -17.43 22.76 29.09
N LEU A 129 -17.88 23.04 27.87
CA LEU A 129 -17.93 22.07 26.76
C LEU A 129 -16.60 22.12 25.98
N THR A 130 -15.97 20.96 25.82
CA THR A 130 -14.72 20.79 25.09
C THR A 130 -14.93 19.84 23.91
N ASP A 131 -14.55 20.27 22.71
CA ASP A 131 -14.50 19.39 21.54
C ASP A 131 -13.19 18.59 21.58
N PRO A 132 -13.17 17.28 21.29
CA PRO A 132 -11.93 16.52 21.06
C PRO A 132 -10.99 17.12 20.01
N SER A 133 -11.44 18.08 19.18
CA SER A 133 -10.58 18.88 18.27
C SER A 133 -9.77 19.99 18.96
N GLY A 134 -9.95 20.23 20.26
CA GLY A 134 -9.25 21.26 21.04
C GLY A 134 -9.96 22.62 21.10
N ALA A 135 -11.17 22.73 20.54
CA ALA A 135 -12.00 23.92 20.71
C ALA A 135 -12.76 23.89 22.05
N SER A 136 -12.55 24.90 22.90
CA SER A 136 -13.26 25.06 24.17
C SER A 136 -14.33 26.15 24.09
N TRP A 137 -15.55 25.86 24.54
CA TRP A 137 -16.59 26.86 24.75
C TRP A 137 -16.96 26.93 26.23
N SER A 138 -16.81 28.11 26.83
CA SER A 138 -17.30 28.37 28.18
C SER A 138 -18.82 28.50 28.15
N VAL A 139 -19.53 27.60 28.84
CA VAL A 139 -20.99 27.67 28.94
C VAL A 139 -21.35 28.84 29.85
N ALA A 140 -21.87 29.93 29.28
CA ALA A 140 -22.53 30.96 30.07
C ALA A 140 -23.73 30.33 30.78
N GLN A 141 -23.81 30.53 32.11
CA GLN A 141 -24.80 29.94 32.99
C GLN A 141 -26.23 30.08 32.43
N GLY A 142 -26.91 28.97 32.12
CA GLY A 142 -28.33 28.99 31.78
C GLY A 142 -28.84 27.93 30.81
N LEU A 143 -27.98 27.21 30.08
CA LEU A 143 -28.41 26.13 29.19
C LEU A 143 -28.29 24.79 29.91
N THR A 144 -29.41 24.10 30.13
CA THR A 144 -29.44 22.69 30.55
C THR A 144 -28.98 21.82 29.37
N PRO A 145 -27.76 21.27 29.36
CA PRO A 145 -27.31 20.45 28.24
C PRO A 145 -27.71 19.01 28.53
N SER A 146 -28.53 18.42 27.66
CA SER A 146 -28.63 16.97 27.52
C SER A 146 -27.31 16.45 26.93
N ALA A 147 -26.28 16.33 27.78
CA ALA A 147 -24.96 15.85 27.39
C ALA A 147 -25.04 14.34 27.10
N VAL A 148 -25.07 13.97 25.82
CA VAL A 148 -24.89 12.59 25.39
C VAL A 148 -23.43 12.22 25.63
N ARG A 149 -23.19 11.39 26.65
CA ARG A 149 -21.88 10.80 26.92
C ARG A 149 -21.51 9.91 25.73
N ALA A 150 -20.70 10.42 24.81
CA ALA A 150 -20.13 9.61 23.75
C ALA A 150 -19.25 8.54 24.40
N ALA A 151 -19.67 7.28 24.30
CA ALA A 151 -18.88 6.16 24.78
C ALA A 151 -17.51 6.18 24.07
N PRO A 152 -16.39 5.93 24.78
CA PRO A 152 -15.11 5.70 24.13
C PRO A 152 -15.31 4.52 23.19
N SER A 153 -15.33 4.80 21.90
CA SER A 153 -15.48 3.76 20.90
C SER A 153 -14.22 2.92 20.94
N ALA A 154 -14.37 1.63 21.22
CA ALA A 154 -13.30 0.66 21.09
C ALA A 154 -12.69 0.85 19.69
N THR A 155 -11.44 1.30 19.63
CA THR A 155 -10.72 1.44 18.38
C THR A 155 -10.75 0.08 17.69
N PRO A 156 -11.42 -0.08 16.54
CA PRO A 156 -11.44 -1.36 15.85
C PRO A 156 -10.00 -1.79 15.58
N ASN A 157 -9.69 -3.06 15.81
CA ASN A 157 -8.35 -3.60 15.62
C ASN A 157 -7.83 -3.23 14.21
N PRO A 158 -6.83 -2.34 14.07
CA PRO A 158 -6.40 -1.81 12.78
C PRO A 158 -5.68 -2.87 11.93
N LEU A 159 -5.30 -4.01 12.52
CA LEU A 159 -4.55 -5.06 11.82
C LEU A 159 -5.34 -5.69 10.67
N ILE A 160 -6.62 -6.00 10.88
CA ILE A 160 -7.48 -6.61 9.85
C ILE A 160 -7.62 -5.67 8.63
N PRO A 161 -8.05 -4.40 8.78
CA PRO A 161 -8.16 -3.52 7.64
C PRO A 161 -6.80 -3.23 6.98
N SER A 162 -5.70 -3.13 7.74
CA SER A 162 -4.35 -3.00 7.16
C SER A 162 -3.97 -4.22 6.30
N LEU A 163 -4.26 -5.43 6.77
CA LEU A 163 -3.98 -6.66 6.03
C LEU A 163 -4.81 -6.74 4.73
N LEU A 164 -6.10 -6.40 4.80
CA LEU A 164 -6.99 -6.41 3.63
C LEU A 164 -6.63 -5.33 2.60
N LEU A 165 -6.05 -4.20 3.05
CA LEU A 165 -5.61 -3.11 2.19
C LEU A 165 -4.26 -3.41 1.52
N LEU A 166 -3.28 -3.88 2.30
CA LEU A 166 -1.88 -4.00 1.87
C LEU A 166 -1.56 -5.37 1.28
N GLY A 167 -2.15 -6.44 1.82
CA GLY A 167 -1.86 -7.82 1.43
C GLY A 167 -2.12 -8.09 -0.05
N PRO A 168 -3.32 -7.80 -0.59
CA PRO A 168 -3.59 -7.98 -2.01
C PRO A 168 -2.68 -7.13 -2.90
N SER A 169 -2.38 -5.89 -2.52
CA SER A 169 -1.47 -5.01 -3.25
C SER A 169 -0.05 -5.59 -3.32
N ALA A 170 0.47 -6.13 -2.21
CA ALA A 170 1.78 -6.78 -2.16
C ALA A 170 1.88 -8.00 -3.09
N LEU A 171 0.78 -8.74 -3.28
CA LEU A 171 0.71 -9.91 -4.14
C LEU A 171 0.53 -9.55 -5.63
N LEU A 172 -0.31 -8.55 -5.92
CA LEU A 172 -0.73 -8.22 -7.28
C LEU A 172 0.24 -7.30 -8.02
N LEU A 173 0.89 -6.36 -7.32
CA LEU A 173 1.72 -5.36 -7.99
C LEU A 173 2.97 -5.94 -8.68
N PRO A 174 3.75 -6.87 -8.10
CA PRO A 174 4.92 -7.42 -8.78
C PRO A 174 4.60 -8.10 -10.13
N PRO A 175 3.62 -9.03 -10.25
CA PRO A 175 3.27 -9.61 -11.54
C PRO A 175 2.61 -8.59 -12.48
N TRP A 176 1.88 -7.61 -11.95
CA TRP A 176 1.27 -6.54 -12.74
C TRP A 176 2.31 -5.65 -13.43
N VAL A 177 3.41 -5.33 -12.75
CA VAL A 177 4.54 -4.59 -13.34
C VAL A 177 5.15 -5.37 -14.52
N ILE A 178 5.32 -6.68 -14.37
CA ILE A 178 5.92 -7.53 -15.40
C ILE A 178 5.03 -7.60 -16.65
N SER A 179 3.70 -7.71 -16.48
CA SER A 179 2.75 -7.83 -17.59
C SER A 179 2.60 -6.55 -18.43
N HIS A 180 2.99 -5.38 -17.89
CA HIS A 180 2.81 -4.07 -18.52
C HIS A 180 4.11 -3.43 -19.04
N SER A 181 5.17 -4.22 -19.21
CA SER A 181 6.44 -3.73 -19.74
C SER A 181 6.35 -3.20 -21.19
N ALA A 182 5.37 -3.63 -21.99
CA ALA A 182 5.15 -3.18 -23.37
C ALA A 182 4.38 -1.85 -23.48
N THR A 183 4.87 -0.92 -24.32
CA THR A 183 4.41 0.49 -24.41
C THR A 183 2.91 0.66 -24.64
N ARG A 184 2.27 -0.15 -25.50
CA ARG A 184 0.84 -0.02 -25.84
C ARG A 184 -0.13 -0.29 -24.67
N ARG A 185 0.28 -1.09 -23.68
CA ARG A 185 -0.58 -1.44 -22.53
C ARG A 185 -0.33 -0.56 -21.30
N ARG A 186 0.66 0.34 -21.35
CA ARG A 186 1.03 1.18 -20.21
C ARG A 186 -0.07 2.15 -19.80
N VAL A 187 -0.73 2.80 -20.76
CA VAL A 187 -1.75 3.82 -20.44
C VAL A 187 -2.92 3.20 -19.68
N TRP A 188 -3.47 2.08 -20.19
CA TRP A 188 -4.56 1.36 -19.53
C TRP A 188 -4.14 0.84 -18.15
N GLY A 189 -2.96 0.21 -18.07
CA GLY A 189 -2.42 -0.24 -16.80
C GLY A 189 -2.30 0.91 -15.79
N PHE A 190 -1.70 2.04 -16.17
CA PHE A 190 -1.59 3.20 -15.28
C PHE A 190 -2.95 3.72 -14.83
N ALA A 191 -3.96 3.70 -15.69
CA ALA A 191 -5.33 4.05 -15.32
C ALA A 191 -5.90 3.07 -14.26
N CYS A 192 -5.71 1.76 -14.44
CA CYS A 192 -6.12 0.76 -13.45
C CYS A 192 -5.38 0.92 -12.11
N LEU A 193 -4.08 1.22 -12.14
CA LEU A 193 -3.29 1.49 -10.94
C LEU A 193 -3.78 2.74 -10.21
N ALA A 194 -4.00 3.84 -10.94
CA ALA A 194 -4.50 5.09 -10.37
C ALA A 194 -5.91 4.91 -9.78
N LEU A 195 -6.80 4.22 -10.49
CA LEU A 195 -8.14 3.90 -10.00
C LEU A 195 -8.09 3.03 -8.73
N SER A 196 -7.20 2.02 -8.71
CA SER A 196 -7.02 1.16 -7.54
C SER A 196 -6.51 1.96 -6.33
N ALA A 197 -5.52 2.83 -6.52
CA ALA A 197 -5.01 3.70 -5.46
C ALA A 197 -6.11 4.63 -4.92
N TRP A 198 -6.89 5.25 -5.80
CA TRP A 198 -8.01 6.12 -5.41
C TRP A 198 -9.10 5.37 -4.64
N LEU A 199 -9.48 4.17 -5.10
CA LEU A 199 -10.47 3.33 -4.40
C LEU A 199 -9.95 2.88 -3.03
N CYS A 200 -8.71 2.40 -2.94
CA CYS A 200 -8.07 2.02 -1.67
C CYS A 200 -8.10 3.16 -0.66
N LEU A 201 -7.73 4.38 -1.09
CA LEU A 201 -7.75 5.57 -0.24
C LEU A 201 -9.17 5.92 0.22
N SER A 202 -10.13 5.95 -0.71
CA SER A 202 -11.52 6.31 -0.43
C SER A 202 -12.20 5.31 0.51
N LEU A 203 -11.95 4.01 0.28
CA LEU A 203 -12.47 2.93 1.12
C LEU A 203 -11.81 2.92 2.49
N ALA A 204 -10.51 3.20 2.60
CA ALA A 204 -9.83 3.33 3.89
C ALA A 204 -10.44 4.47 4.73
N HIS A 205 -10.77 5.61 4.11
CA HIS A 205 -11.48 6.70 4.80
C HIS A 205 -12.89 6.28 5.24
N ALA A 206 -13.64 5.59 4.38
CA ALA A 206 -14.99 5.14 4.70
C ALA A 206 -15.01 4.06 5.81
N VAL A 207 -14.04 3.16 5.82
CA VAL A 207 -13.85 2.15 6.88
C VAL A 207 -13.41 2.81 8.18
N ALA A 208 -12.48 3.77 8.13
CA ALA A 208 -12.06 4.54 9.31
C ALA A 208 -13.22 5.37 9.91
N ALA A 209 -14.13 5.86 9.07
CA ALA A 209 -15.36 6.52 9.50
C ALA A 209 -16.47 5.54 9.94
N GLU A 210 -16.20 4.23 9.95
CA GLU A 210 -17.15 3.15 10.26
C GLU A 210 -18.43 3.19 9.40
N ARG A 211 -18.33 3.73 8.18
CA ARG A 211 -19.43 3.76 7.20
C ARG A 211 -19.50 2.47 6.37
N LEU A 212 -18.41 1.71 6.30
CA LEU A 212 -18.29 0.47 5.54
C LEU A 212 -17.56 -0.60 6.37
N PRO A 213 -17.85 -1.90 6.16
CA PRO A 213 -17.08 -2.98 6.76
C PRO A 213 -15.69 -3.09 6.12
N SER A 214 -14.69 -3.54 6.90
CA SER A 214 -13.30 -3.70 6.43
C SER A 214 -13.15 -4.62 5.21
N ALA A 215 -14.07 -5.57 5.01
CA ALA A 215 -14.10 -6.43 3.83
C ALA A 215 -14.20 -5.66 2.50
N CYS A 216 -14.80 -4.46 2.51
CA CYS A 216 -14.89 -3.61 1.32
C CYS A 216 -13.52 -3.16 0.80
N LEU A 217 -12.45 -3.17 1.61
CA LEU A 217 -11.10 -2.79 1.19
C LEU A 217 -10.57 -3.69 0.05
N LEU A 218 -11.06 -4.93 -0.06
CA LEU A 218 -10.73 -5.83 -1.17
C LEU A 218 -11.21 -5.31 -2.53
N LEU A 219 -12.24 -4.46 -2.56
CA LEU A 219 -12.71 -3.81 -3.80
C LEU A 219 -11.68 -2.81 -4.33
N GLY A 220 -10.81 -2.28 -3.46
CA GLY A 220 -9.76 -1.34 -3.84
C GLY A 220 -8.79 -1.92 -4.88
N VAL A 221 -8.54 -3.23 -4.85
CA VAL A 221 -7.63 -3.91 -5.79
C VAL A 221 -8.33 -4.53 -7.00
N ALA A 222 -9.66 -4.46 -7.08
CA ALA A 222 -10.43 -5.04 -8.18
C ALA A 222 -9.96 -4.57 -9.58
N PRO A 223 -9.62 -3.29 -9.81
CA PRO A 223 -9.11 -2.86 -11.11
C PRO A 223 -7.83 -3.59 -11.54
N LEU A 224 -6.89 -3.80 -10.60
CA LEU A 224 -5.64 -4.51 -10.87
C LEU A 224 -5.87 -5.99 -11.17
N VAL A 225 -6.80 -6.63 -10.44
CA VAL A 225 -7.17 -8.04 -10.68
C VAL A 225 -7.79 -8.19 -12.07
N ILE A 226 -8.74 -7.34 -12.42
CA ILE A 226 -9.41 -7.37 -13.74
C ILE A 226 -8.37 -7.20 -14.85
N ASP A 227 -7.48 -6.21 -14.72
CA ASP A 227 -6.44 -5.94 -15.70
C ASP A 227 -5.44 -7.12 -15.84
N LEU A 228 -5.03 -7.74 -14.73
CA LEU A 228 -4.22 -8.96 -14.74
C LEU A 228 -4.92 -10.14 -15.43
N LEU A 229 -6.22 -10.30 -15.23
CA LEU A 229 -7.01 -11.36 -15.86
C LEU A 229 -7.17 -11.12 -17.37
N LEU A 230 -7.43 -9.88 -17.78
CA LEU A 230 -7.52 -9.50 -19.19
C LEU A 230 -6.18 -9.69 -19.91
N THR A 231 -5.08 -9.29 -19.28
CA THR A 231 -3.74 -9.48 -19.85
C THR A 231 -3.32 -10.95 -19.92
N ALA A 232 -3.74 -11.78 -18.96
CA ALA A 232 -3.48 -13.22 -18.98
C ALA A 232 -4.22 -13.96 -20.11
N ARG A 233 -5.37 -13.44 -20.56
CA ARG A 233 -6.20 -14.02 -21.63
C ARG A 233 -5.85 -13.54 -23.03
N ALA A 234 -5.06 -12.46 -23.16
CA ALA A 234 -4.72 -11.91 -24.46
C ALA A 234 -3.95 -12.96 -25.29
N PRO A 235 -4.33 -13.19 -26.57
CA PRO A 235 -3.60 -14.11 -27.44
C PRO A 235 -2.13 -13.69 -27.49
N ARG A 236 -1.22 -14.68 -27.46
CA ARG A 236 0.22 -14.43 -27.66
C ARG A 236 0.37 -13.87 -29.07
N GLU A 237 0.45 -12.54 -29.19
CA GLU A 237 0.85 -11.90 -30.44
C GLU A 237 2.16 -12.57 -30.86
N LYS A 238 2.17 -13.16 -32.05
CA LYS A 238 3.40 -13.67 -32.64
C LYS A 238 4.33 -12.48 -32.75
N SER A 239 5.40 -12.45 -31.95
CA SER A 239 6.40 -11.39 -32.07
C SER A 239 6.97 -11.47 -33.49
N PRO A 240 7.00 -10.36 -34.24
CA PRO A 240 7.65 -10.33 -35.54
C PRO A 240 9.13 -10.66 -35.44
#